data_AF-A0A3L6JN78-F1
#
_entry.id   AF-A0A3L6JN78-F1
#
_cell.length_a   1.000
_cell.length_b   1.000
_cell.length_c   1.000
_cell.angle_alpha   90.00
_cell.angle_beta   90.00
_cell.angle_gamma   90.00
#
_symmetry.space_group_name_H-M   'P 1'
#
loop_
_entity.id
_entity.type
_entity.pdbx_description
1 polymer ?
#
loop_
_entity_poly.entity_id
_entity_poly.type
_entity_poly.pdbx_seq_one_letter_code
_entity_poly.pdbx_strand_id
1 'polypeptide(L)'
;MDIERMRHVLDSLMILSFLIFAGLVGIILIKDFPLTNKAISLPFAFLFISMSTLAVTGQIDDNPKAAGSYLMKWLFLCLTGVIISAIAFAVA
;
A
#
# COMPACT_ATOMS: atom_id res chain seq x y z
N MET A 1 16.38 -11.80 10.99
CA MET A 1 15.56 -11.87 9.76
C MET A 1 16.44 -11.39 8.63
N ASP A 2 16.74 -12.23 7.64
CA ASP A 2 17.65 -11.86 6.55
C ASP A 2 17.07 -10.73 5.71
N ILE A 3 17.92 -9.75 5.40
CA ILE A 3 17.57 -8.56 4.60
C ILE A 3 17.01 -8.96 3.24
N GLU A 4 17.61 -10.00 2.64
CA GLU A 4 17.15 -10.62 1.40
C GLU A 4 15.68 -11.06 1.48
N ARG A 5 15.30 -11.70 2.60
CA ARG A 5 13.93 -12.18 2.81
C ARG A 5 12.96 -11.04 3.03
N MET A 6 13.35 -10.00 3.77
CA MET A 6 12.54 -8.79 3.95
C MET A 6 12.25 -8.11 2.62
N ARG A 7 13.29 -7.91 1.82
CA ARG A 7 13.18 -7.28 0.50
C ARG A 7 12.28 -8.08 -0.42
N HIS A 8 12.49 -9.40 -0.50
CA HIS A 8 11.64 -10.26 -1.34
C HIS A 8 10.16 -10.21 -0.94
N VAL A 9 9.87 -10.14 0.37
CA VAL A 9 8.50 -10.00 0.88
C VAL A 9 7.92 -8.63 0.52
N LEU A 10 8.68 -7.54 0.67
CA LEU A 10 8.22 -6.19 0.33
C LEU A 10 7.97 -6.03 -1.18
N ASP A 11 8.87 -6.54 -2.03
CA ASP A 11 8.69 -6.53 -3.48
C ASP A 11 7.45 -7.33 -3.89
N SER A 12 7.26 -8.52 -3.31
CA SER A 12 6.08 -9.34 -3.55
C SER A 12 4.80 -8.62 -3.11
N LEU A 13 4.83 -7.96 -1.94
CA LEU A 13 3.69 -7.20 -1.41
C LEU A 13 3.35 -6.00 -2.29
N MET A 14 4.36 -5.28 -2.78
CA MET A 14 4.20 -4.15 -3.70
C MET A 14 3.52 -4.61 -4.99
N ILE A 15 4.08 -5.64 -5.64
CA ILE A 15 3.55 -6.18 -6.90
C ILE A 15 2.12 -6.68 -6.71
N LEU A 16 1.85 -7.42 -5.64
CA LEU A 16 0.52 -7.94 -5.35
C LEU A 16 -0.48 -6.79 -5.13
N SER A 17 -0.12 -5.78 -4.36
CA SER A 17 -0.98 -4.62 -4.09
C SER A 17 -1.27 -3.83 -5.37
N PHE A 18 -0.26 -3.64 -6.22
CA PHE A 18 -0.43 -3.00 -7.52
C PHE A 18 -1.35 -3.80 -8.45
N LEU A 19 -1.22 -5.12 -8.45
CA LEU A 19 -2.04 -6.01 -9.26
C LEU A 19 -3.52 -5.99 -8.81
N ILE A 20 -3.77 -5.95 -7.50
CA ILE A 20 -5.12 -5.78 -6.94
C ILE A 20 -5.69 -4.41 -7.35
N PHE A 21 -4.91 -3.33 -7.23
CA PHE A 21 -5.33 -2.00 -7.69
C PHE A 21 -5.72 -2.01 -9.18
N ALA A 22 -4.86 -2.53 -10.04
CA ALA A 22 -5.11 -2.58 -11.48
C ALA A 22 -6.35 -3.41 -11.82
N GLY A 23 -6.54 -4.55 -11.14
CA GLY A 23 -7.74 -5.38 -11.29
C GLY A 23 -9.02 -4.65 -10.87
N LEU A 24 -9.01 -3.98 -9.71
CA LEU A 24 -10.16 -3.22 -9.21
C LEU A 24 -10.50 -2.04 -10.12
N VAL A 25 -9.51 -1.27 -10.56
CA VAL A 25 -9.71 -0.17 -11.53
C VAL A 25 -10.26 -0.71 -12.84
N GLY A 26 -9.72 -1.82 -13.35
CA GLY A 26 -10.22 -2.47 -14.55
C GLY A 26 -11.69 -2.86 -14.44
N ILE A 27 -12.10 -3.43 -13.30
CA ILE A 27 -13.52 -3.78 -13.04
C ILE A 27 -14.39 -2.53 -13.04
N ILE A 28 -13.96 -1.44 -12.38
CA ILE A 28 -14.72 -0.19 -12.32
C ILE A 28 -14.92 0.39 -13.72
N LEU A 29 -13.86 0.39 -14.54
CA LEU A 29 -13.90 0.91 -15.91
C LEU A 29 -14.72 0.05 -16.87
N ILE A 30 -14.64 -1.29 -16.76
CA ILE A 30 -15.37 -2.20 -17.66
C ILE A 30 -16.87 -2.23 -17.35
N LYS A 31 -17.23 -2.15 -16.07
CA LYS A 31 -18.63 -2.28 -15.63
C LYS A 31 -19.36 -0.94 -15.48
N ASP A 32 -18.73 0.18 -15.84
CA ASP A 32 -19.25 1.53 -15.63
C ASP A 32 -19.83 1.71 -14.21
N PHE A 33 -19.13 1.18 -13.20
CA PHE A 33 -19.61 1.24 -11.83
C PHE A 33 -19.71 2.71 -11.41
N PRO A 34 -20.80 3.13 -10.74
CA PRO A 34 -20.92 4.49 -10.26
C PRO A 34 -19.73 4.82 -9.33
N LEU A 35 -19.02 5.89 -9.70
CA LEU A 35 -17.84 6.43 -9.03
C LEU A 35 -18.20 7.05 -7.67
N THR A 36 -18.62 6.19 -6.74
CA THR A 36 -18.93 6.56 -5.36
C THR A 36 -17.66 6.50 -4.50
N ASN A 37 -17.64 7.26 -3.40
CA ASN A 37 -16.52 7.24 -2.45
C ASN A 37 -16.16 5.82 -1.96
N LYS A 38 -17.14 4.91 -1.90
CA LYS A 38 -16.92 3.52 -1.49
C LYS A 38 -16.31 2.64 -2.59
N ALA A 39 -16.65 2.89 -3.86
CA ALA A 39 -16.11 2.13 -4.98
C ALA A 39 -14.65 2.50 -5.28
N ILE A 40 -14.29 3.75 -5.06
CA ILE A 40 -12.96 4.29 -5.38
C ILE A 40 -11.97 4.07 -4.23
N SER A 41 -12.42 4.10 -2.97
CA SER A 41 -11.52 4.04 -1.81
C SER A 41 -10.70 2.75 -1.74
N LEU A 42 -11.27 1.62 -2.13
CA LEU A 42 -10.60 0.32 -2.09
C LEU A 42 -9.41 0.25 -3.06
N PRO A 43 -9.55 0.53 -4.37
CA PRO A 43 -8.39 0.61 -5.27
C PRO A 43 -7.31 1.57 -4.77
N PHE A 44 -7.70 2.77 -4.33
CA PHE A 44 -6.73 3.77 -3.85
C PHE A 44 -6.00 3.33 -2.57
N ALA A 45 -6.62 2.53 -1.70
CA ALA A 45 -5.95 1.95 -0.55
C ALA A 45 -4.83 0.98 -0.98
N PHE A 46 -5.07 0.13 -1.98
CA PHE A 46 -4.05 -0.78 -2.51
C PHE A 46 -2.92 -0.02 -3.24
N LEU A 47 -3.26 1.07 -3.94
CA LEU A 47 -2.25 1.94 -4.55
C LEU A 47 -1.37 2.62 -3.48
N PHE A 48 -1.97 3.08 -2.38
CA PHE A 48 -1.24 3.65 -1.25
C PHE A 48 -0.27 2.64 -0.61
N ILE A 49 -0.74 1.41 -0.39
CA ILE A 49 0.11 0.33 0.13
C ILE A 49 1.27 0.09 -0.85
N SER A 50 0.99 -0.06 -2.15
CA SER A 50 2.03 -0.27 -3.16
C SER A 50 3.09 0.85 -3.17
N MET A 51 2.66 2.12 -3.17
CA MET A 51 3.58 3.27 -3.20
C MET A 51 4.40 3.41 -1.92
N SER A 52 3.77 3.20 -0.76
CA SER A 52 4.49 3.24 0.53
C SER A 52 5.51 2.12 0.65
N THR A 53 5.18 0.91 0.16
CA THR A 53 6.10 -0.23 0.11
C THR A 53 7.26 0.04 -0.85
N LEU A 54 7.01 0.63 -2.03
CA LEU A 54 8.07 1.03 -2.96
C LEU A 54 9.05 2.02 -2.31
N ALA A 55 8.53 3.06 -1.67
CA ALA A 55 9.36 4.09 -1.03
C ALA A 55 10.25 3.52 0.09
N VAL A 56 9.72 2.56 0.85
CA VAL A 56 10.45 1.90 1.95
C VAL A 56 11.47 0.90 1.42
N THR A 57 11.14 0.19 0.34
CA THR A 57 12.08 -0.74 -0.31
C THR A 57 13.28 0.02 -0.88
N GLY A 58 13.05 1.18 -1.50
CA GLY A 58 14.15 2.07 -1.93
C GLY A 58 15.04 2.54 -0.77
N GLN A 59 14.45 2.90 0.38
CA GLN A 59 15.23 3.27 1.58
C GLN A 59 16.06 2.10 2.14
N ILE A 60 15.56 0.86 1.99
CA ILE A 60 16.28 -0.34 2.42
C ILE A 60 17.45 -0.64 1.48
N ASP A 61 17.28 -0.45 0.17
CA ASP A 61 18.38 -0.62 -0.80
C ASP A 61 19.51 0.40 -0.56
N ASP A 62 19.17 1.65 -0.23
CA ASP A 62 20.16 2.68 0.09
C ASP A 62 20.89 2.43 1.42
N ASN A 63 20.18 1.93 2.44
CA ASN A 63 20.78 1.64 3.75
C ASN A 63 20.23 0.35 4.39
N PRO A 64 20.80 -0.82 4.03
CA PRO A 64 20.29 -2.12 4.48
C PRO A 64 20.44 -2.34 6.00
N LYS A 65 21.39 -1.67 6.65
CA LYS A 65 21.61 -1.80 8.11
C LYS A 65 20.43 -1.27 8.94
N ALA A 66 19.60 -0.39 8.37
CA ALA A 66 18.45 0.20 9.03
C ALA A 66 17.11 -0.44 8.61
N ALA A 67 17.13 -1.57 7.88
CA ALA A 67 15.94 -2.19 7.30
C ALA A 67 14.80 -2.44 8.31
N GLY A 68 15.13 -2.90 9.53
CA GLY A 68 14.13 -3.09 10.58
C GLY A 68 13.44 -1.80 11.03
N SER A 69 14.17 -0.67 11.08
CA SER A 69 13.60 0.63 11.42
C SER A 69 12.69 1.15 10.31
N TYR A 70 13.09 0.99 9.04
CA TYR A 70 12.26 1.37 7.90
C TYR A 70 10.98 0.54 7.82
N LEU A 71 11.04 -0.75 8.12
CA LEU A 71 9.86 -1.62 8.18
C LEU A 71 8.87 -1.18 9.27
N MET A 72 9.37 -0.81 10.45
CA MET A 72 8.52 -0.28 11.53
C MET A 72 7.89 1.06 11.15
N LYS A 73 8.65 1.95 10.50
CA LYS A 73 8.11 3.22 9.98
C LYS A 73 7.03 2.98 8.93
N TRP A 74 7.24 2.02 8.03
CA TRP A 74 6.25 1.61 7.03
C TRP A 74 4.96 1.12 7.69
N LEU A 75 5.08 0.24 8.69
CA LEU A 75 3.94 -0.29 9.41
C LEU A 75 3.17 0.82 10.12
N PHE A 76 3.88 1.76 10.74
CA PHE A 76 3.28 2.92 11.40
C PHE A 76 2.56 3.84 10.40
N LEU A 77 3.14 4.05 9.22
CA LEU A 77 2.55 4.83 8.14
C LEU A 77 1.26 4.17 7.61
N CYS A 78 1.28 2.86 7.43
CA CYS A 78 0.09 2.09 7.03
C CYS A 78 -1.02 2.17 8.10
N LEU A 79 -0.68 1.94 9.38
CA LEU A 79 -1.62 2.06 10.50
C LEU A 79 -2.25 3.46 10.57
N THR A 80 -1.42 4.49 10.46
CA THR A 80 -1.89 5.87 10.50
C THR A 80 -2.81 6.18 9.32
N GLY A 81 -2.47 5.71 8.12
CA GLY A 81 -3.31 5.84 6.92
C GLY A 81 -4.68 5.16 7.09
N VAL A 82 -4.72 3.97 7.71
CA VAL A 82 -5.98 3.27 8.03
C VAL A 82 -6.80 4.06 9.04
N ILE A 83 -6.19 4.56 10.11
CA ILE A 83 -6.88 5.33 11.15
C ILE A 83 -7.46 6.63 10.57
N ILE A 84 -6.68 7.39 9.80
CA ILE A 84 -7.15 8.63 9.17
C ILE A 84 -8.30 8.34 8.21
N SER A 85 -8.17 7.29 7.40
CA SER A 85 -9.25 6.88 6.49
C SER A 85 -10.51 6.49 7.25
N ALA A 86 -10.38 5.71 8.33
CA ALA A 86 -11.52 5.32 9.17
C ALA A 86 -12.23 6.53 9.80
N ILE A 87 -11.46 7.51 10.29
CA ILE A 87 -12.02 8.77 10.83
C ILE A 87 -12.71 9.57 9.71
N ALA A 88 -12.09 9.70 8.54
CA ALA A 88 -12.67 10.41 7.41
C ALA A 88 -14.00 9.77 6.96
N PHE A 89 -14.09 8.44 6.93
CA PHE A 89 -15.32 7.72 6.61
C PHE A 89 -16.37 7.74 7.74
N ALA A 90 -15.96 7.91 9.00
CA ALA A 90 -16.90 8.04 10.11
C ALA A 90 -17.51 9.45 10.23
N VAL A 91 -16.81 10.46 9.70
CA VAL A 91 -17.22 11.88 9.76
C VAL A 91 -17.92 12.34 8.47
N ALA A 92 -17.68 11.66 7.34
CA ALA A 92 -18.30 11.94 6.02
C ALA A 92 -19.65 11.21 5.82
#